data_AF-A0A026X396-F1
#
_entry.id   AF-A0A026X396-F1
#
_cell.length_a   1.000
_cell.length_b   1.000
_cell.length_c   1.000
_cell.angle_alpha   90.00
_cell.angle_beta   90.00
_cell.angle_gamma   90.00
#
_symmetry.space_group_name_H-M   'P 1'
#
loop_
_entity.id
_entity.type
_entity.pdbx_description
1 polymer ?
#
loop_
_entity_poly.entity_id
_entity_poly.type
_entity_poly.pdbx_seq_one_letter_code
_entity_poly.pdbx_strand_id
1 'polypeptide(L)'
;MKREAEAGAMTGSGGPISPHKRYRQGDDELRLLIPSKVAGSIIGKGGQNITKLRSQYKASIIVPDCPGPERVLTISSDLPTVLQVLNEVVPNLEENGSRHGSDEIDVRMLVHQSQAGCIIGKGGLKIKELREVSHLTPIITHNS
;
A
#
# COMPACT_ATOMS: atom_id res chain seq x y z
N MET A 1 -7.85 56.04 50.64
CA MET A 1 -7.02 55.17 49.76
C MET A 1 -7.76 55.03 48.43
N LYS A 2 -7.47 55.72 47.32
CA LYS A 2 -6.32 55.68 46.36
C LYS A 2 -6.02 54.27 45.78
N ARG A 3 -5.95 54.23 44.44
CA ARG A 3 -5.93 53.12 43.45
C ARG A 3 -4.50 52.66 43.06
N GLU A 4 -4.46 51.66 42.15
CA GLU A 4 -3.39 51.23 41.18
C GLU A 4 -2.35 50.21 41.72
N ALA A 5 -1.84 49.18 41.01
CA ALA A 5 -1.77 48.69 39.61
C ALA A 5 -1.47 47.15 39.66
N GLU A 6 -1.92 46.22 38.79
CA GLU A 6 -1.68 45.87 37.35
C GLU A 6 -0.66 44.72 37.10
N ALA A 7 -0.98 43.88 36.10
CA ALA A 7 -0.19 42.89 35.33
C ALA A 7 0.19 41.54 35.99
N GLY A 8 0.16 40.37 35.33
CA GLY A 8 -0.10 40.01 33.94
C GLY A 8 0.29 38.55 33.64
N ALA A 9 -0.18 38.07 32.48
CA ALA A 9 0.31 36.95 31.66
C ALA A 9 0.03 35.47 32.02
N MET A 10 -0.81 34.87 31.17
CA MET A 10 -0.87 33.44 30.83
C MET A 10 0.38 33.01 30.03
N THR A 11 1.01 31.88 30.39
CA THR A 11 1.67 30.89 29.49
C THR A 11 1.70 29.57 30.28
N GLY A 12 1.41 28.36 29.78
CA GLY A 12 1.55 27.83 28.44
C GLY A 12 2.71 26.84 28.39
N SER A 13 2.51 25.59 28.83
CA SER A 13 3.45 24.49 28.54
C SER A 13 2.69 23.21 28.17
N GLY A 14 2.14 23.24 26.95
CA GLY A 14 1.78 22.01 26.24
C GLY A 14 3.06 21.20 26.01
N GLY A 15 3.10 19.99 26.57
CA GLY A 15 4.15 19.03 26.28
C GLY A 15 4.14 18.66 24.80
N PRO A 16 5.31 18.41 24.19
CA PRO A 16 5.39 18.06 22.78
C PRO A 16 4.68 16.74 22.53
N ILE A 17 3.66 16.83 21.68
CA ILE A 17 2.93 15.73 21.07
C ILE A 17 3.96 14.77 20.46
N SER A 18 3.87 13.51 20.87
CA SER A 18 4.61 12.38 20.32
C SER A 18 4.72 12.50 18.80
N PRO A 19 5.85 12.13 18.17
CA PRO A 19 5.95 12.05 16.73
C PRO A 19 5.12 10.85 16.25
N HIS A 20 3.80 10.99 16.27
CA HIS A 20 2.95 10.38 15.28
C HIS A 20 3.49 10.90 13.96
N LYS A 21 4.37 10.10 13.38
CA LYS A 21 4.75 10.05 11.98
C LYS A 21 3.58 10.64 11.21
N ARG A 22 3.69 11.93 10.84
CA ARG A 22 2.71 12.59 9.99
C ARG A 22 2.70 11.70 8.75
N TYR A 23 1.67 10.87 8.63
CA TYR A 23 1.27 10.34 7.36
C TYR A 23 1.08 11.59 6.53
N ARG A 24 2.08 11.95 5.71
CA ARG A 24 1.94 13.07 4.81
C ARG A 24 0.74 12.68 3.96
N GLN A 25 -0.41 13.31 4.21
CA GLN A 25 -1.53 13.24 3.30
C GLN A 25 -0.98 13.67 1.95
N GLY A 26 -1.03 12.76 0.99
CA GLY A 26 -0.52 12.98 -0.35
C GLY A 26 0.26 11.76 -0.79
N ASP A 27 -0.47 10.76 -1.27
CA ASP A 27 0.00 9.56 -1.98
C ASP A 27 0.30 8.33 -1.10
N ASP A 28 -0.70 7.44 -0.99
CA ASP A 28 -0.53 6.05 -0.57
C ASP A 28 0.25 5.31 -1.68
N GLU A 29 1.39 4.69 -1.34
CA GLU A 29 2.17 3.90 -2.28
C GLU A 29 1.97 2.40 -2.00
N LEU A 30 1.41 1.69 -2.97
CA LEU A 30 1.27 0.24 -2.99
C LEU A 30 2.29 -0.37 -3.94
N ARG A 31 3.07 -1.34 -3.45
CA ARG A 31 4.00 -2.12 -4.28
C ARG A 31 3.53 -3.56 -4.33
N LEU A 32 3.35 -4.09 -5.53
CA LEU A 32 2.93 -5.45 -5.80
C LEU A 32 4.03 -6.16 -6.57
N LEU A 33 4.40 -7.35 -6.11
CA LEU A 33 5.28 -8.25 -6.85
C LEU A 33 4.40 -9.13 -7.73
N ILE A 34 4.54 -8.97 -9.05
CA ILE A 34 3.75 -9.70 -10.02
C ILE A 34 4.65 -10.47 -10.99
N PRO A 35 4.25 -11.66 -11.47
CA PRO A 35 5.00 -12.37 -12.50
C PRO A 35 5.08 -11.54 -13.78
N SER A 36 6.19 -11.63 -14.52
CA SER A 36 6.37 -10.97 -15.82
C SER A 36 5.25 -11.32 -16.81
N LYS A 37 4.68 -12.54 -16.73
CA LYS A 37 3.52 -12.96 -17.53
C LYS A 37 2.28 -12.09 -17.27
N VAL A 38 1.97 -11.85 -15.99
CA VAL A 38 0.84 -11.04 -15.56
C VAL A 38 1.09 -9.56 -15.82
N ALA A 39 2.31 -9.09 -15.59
CA ALA A 39 2.71 -7.71 -15.90
C ALA A 39 2.50 -7.38 -17.38
N GLY A 40 2.81 -8.31 -18.31
CA GLY A 40 2.53 -8.15 -19.73
C GLY A 40 1.05 -7.93 -20.03
N SER A 41 0.16 -8.70 -19.38
CA SER A 41 -1.30 -8.52 -19.49
C SER A 41 -1.76 -7.18 -18.93
N ILE A 42 -1.27 -6.78 -17.75
CA ILE A 42 -1.64 -5.50 -17.09
C ILE A 42 -1.16 -4.29 -17.92
N ILE A 43 0.05 -4.35 -18.49
CA ILE A 43 0.59 -3.28 -19.36
C ILE A 43 -0.23 -3.17 -20.66
N GLY A 44 -0.67 -4.31 -21.19
CA GLY A 44 -1.41 -4.43 -22.45
C GLY A 44 -0.54 -4.24 -23.69
N LYS A 45 -1.09 -4.56 -24.86
CA LYS A 45 -0.38 -4.46 -26.16
C LYS A 45 0.10 -3.03 -26.43
N GLY A 46 1.41 -2.82 -26.40
CA GLY A 46 2.04 -1.51 -26.61
C GLY A 46 1.88 -0.51 -25.46
N GLY A 47 1.61 -0.97 -24.23
CA GLY A 47 1.48 -0.07 -23.07
C GLY A 47 0.19 0.76 -23.03
N GLN A 48 -0.79 0.42 -23.87
CA GLN A 48 -2.07 1.12 -23.92
C GLN A 48 -2.89 0.93 -22.63
N ASN A 49 -2.85 -0.26 -22.02
CA ASN A 49 -3.68 -0.53 -20.84
C ASN A 49 -3.17 0.22 -19.62
N ILE A 50 -1.85 0.19 -19.35
CA ILE A 50 -1.26 0.96 -18.24
C ILE A 50 -1.43 2.46 -18.42
N THR A 51 -1.39 2.96 -19.66
CA THR A 51 -1.62 4.38 -19.96
C THR A 51 -3.08 4.76 -19.70
N LYS A 52 -4.03 3.90 -20.07
CA LYS A 52 -5.46 4.07 -19.75
C LYS A 52 -5.70 4.06 -18.25
N LEU A 53 -5.18 3.06 -17.53
CA LEU A 53 -5.28 2.93 -16.07
C LEU A 53 -4.78 4.21 -15.38
N ARG A 54 -3.56 4.67 -15.72
CA ARG A 54 -3.00 5.91 -15.18
C ARG A 54 -3.88 7.13 -15.49
N SER A 55 -4.44 7.23 -16.70
CA SER A 55 -5.30 8.36 -17.08
C SER A 55 -6.68 8.32 -16.42
N GLN A 56 -7.25 7.13 -16.26
CA GLN A 56 -8.58 6.89 -15.71
C GLN A 56 -8.61 7.10 -14.20
N TYR A 57 -7.64 6.52 -13.52
CA TYR A 57 -7.53 6.56 -12.05
C TYR A 57 -6.73 7.78 -11.57
N LYS A 58 -6.12 8.57 -12.47
CA LYS A 58 -5.16 9.64 -12.14
C LYS A 58 -4.07 9.17 -11.16
N ALA A 59 -3.71 7.89 -11.23
CA ALA A 59 -2.74 7.25 -10.35
C ALA A 59 -1.36 7.15 -11.01
N SER A 60 -0.30 7.32 -10.24
CA SER A 60 1.06 7.10 -10.74
C SER A 60 1.38 5.61 -10.68
N ILE A 61 1.34 4.95 -11.84
CA ILE A 61 1.62 3.52 -11.99
C ILE A 61 2.98 3.37 -12.67
N ILE A 62 3.92 2.70 -12.00
CA ILE A 62 5.28 2.47 -12.47
C ILE A 62 5.55 0.97 -12.45
N VAL A 63 6.04 0.46 -13.57
CA VAL A 63 6.53 -0.92 -13.68
C VAL A 63 7.96 -0.86 -14.22
N PRO A 64 8.98 -1.06 -13.38
CA PRO A 64 10.36 -1.10 -13.84
C PRO A 64 10.56 -2.35 -14.72
N ASP A 65 11.30 -2.17 -15.81
CA ASP A 65 11.66 -3.27 -16.71
C ASP A 65 12.86 -4.02 -16.13
N CYS A 66 12.59 -4.89 -15.15
CA CYS A 66 13.60 -5.77 -14.59
C CYS A 66 13.77 -7.02 -15.47
N PRO A 67 15.01 -7.42 -15.80
CA PRO A 67 15.29 -8.74 -16.36
C PRO A 67 15.09 -9.79 -15.25
N GLY A 68 13.86 -10.29 -15.11
CA GLY A 68 13.51 -11.25 -14.08
C GLY A 68 12.15 -11.93 -14.32
N PRO A 69 11.89 -13.06 -13.64
CA PRO A 69 10.60 -13.73 -13.71
C PRO A 69 9.48 -12.91 -13.04
N GLU A 70 9.82 -11.97 -12.16
CA GLU A 70 8.90 -11.10 -11.42
C GLU A 70 9.22 -9.62 -11.64
N ARG A 71 8.20 -8.78 -11.56
CA ARG A 71 8.26 -7.32 -11.70
C ARG A 71 7.54 -6.65 -10.53
N VAL A 72 8.00 -5.47 -10.16
CA VAL A 72 7.38 -4.70 -9.07
C VAL A 72 6.47 -3.64 -9.67
N LEU A 73 5.16 -3.84 -9.55
CA LEU A 73 4.16 -2.84 -9.87
C LEU A 73 4.04 -1.87 -8.69
N THR A 74 4.45 -0.62 -8.91
CA THR A 74 4.28 0.46 -7.93
C THR A 74 3.11 1.33 -8.34
N ILE A 75 2.14 1.50 -7.45
CA ILE A 75 0.96 2.34 -7.62
C ILE A 75 1.01 3.40 -6.52
N SER A 76 1.03 4.66 -6.90
CA SER A 76 1.03 5.80 -5.98
C SER A 76 -0.18 6.68 -6.29
N SER A 77 -1.16 6.70 -5.39
CA SER A 77 -2.39 7.50 -5.50
C SER A 77 -3.14 7.55 -4.18
N ASP A 78 -4.33 8.15 -4.16
CA ASP A 78 -5.23 8.07 -3.01
C ASP A 78 -5.67 6.63 -2.71
N LEU A 79 -5.83 6.28 -1.44
CA LEU A 79 -6.38 5.00 -0.98
C LEU A 79 -7.58 4.45 -1.79
N PRO A 80 -8.68 5.21 -2.02
CA PRO A 80 -9.82 4.69 -2.80
C PRO A 80 -9.43 4.35 -4.25
N THR A 81 -8.54 5.14 -4.84
CA THR A 81 -8.02 4.94 -6.19
C THR A 81 -7.17 3.69 -6.26
N VAL A 82 -6.26 3.51 -5.29
CA VAL A 82 -5.42 2.29 -5.20
C VAL A 82 -6.30 1.05 -5.14
N LEU A 83 -7.37 1.06 -4.33
CA LEU A 83 -8.30 -0.07 -4.21
C LEU A 83 -9.03 -0.37 -5.53
N GLN A 84 -9.43 0.66 -6.28
CA GLN A 84 -10.04 0.45 -7.60
C GLN A 84 -9.06 -0.15 -8.61
N VAL A 85 -7.82 0.34 -8.65
CA VAL A 85 -6.77 -0.24 -9.49
C VAL A 85 -6.51 -1.70 -9.09
N LEU A 86 -6.50 -2.01 -7.80
CA LEU A 86 -6.35 -3.36 -7.29
C LEU A 86 -7.47 -4.28 -7.79
N ASN A 87 -8.73 -3.83 -7.71
CA ASN A 87 -9.88 -4.58 -8.23
C ASN A 87 -9.82 -4.84 -9.75
N GLU A 88 -9.19 -3.95 -10.52
CA GLU A 88 -8.93 -4.20 -11.96
C GLU A 88 -7.76 -5.17 -12.17
N VAL A 89 -6.74 -5.12 -11.31
CA VAL A 89 -5.54 -5.96 -11.44
C VAL A 89 -5.79 -7.41 -10.99
N VAL A 90 -6.63 -7.64 -9.97
CA VAL A 90 -6.98 -8.97 -9.45
C VAL A 90 -7.52 -9.93 -10.53
N PRO A 91 -8.54 -9.59 -11.34
CA PRO A 91 -9.03 -10.50 -12.38
C PRO A 91 -7.99 -10.75 -13.48
N ASN A 92 -7.09 -9.79 -13.73
CA ASN A 92 -5.95 -9.99 -14.63
C ASN A 92 -4.91 -10.98 -14.08
N LEU A 93 -4.82 -11.14 -12.75
CA LEU A 93 -4.04 -12.21 -12.12
C LEU A 93 -4.73 -13.57 -12.28
N GLU A 94 -6.05 -13.64 -12.10
CA GLU A 94 -6.82 -14.89 -12.20
C GLU A 94 -6.79 -15.51 -13.60
N GLU A 95 -7.01 -14.70 -14.64
CA GLU A 95 -7.09 -15.17 -16.03
C GLU A 95 -5.79 -15.85 -16.50
N ASN A 96 -4.65 -15.43 -15.95
CA ASN A 96 -3.34 -16.01 -16.25
C ASN A 96 -2.91 -17.12 -15.27
N GLY A 97 -3.55 -17.24 -14.11
CA GLY A 97 -3.26 -18.23 -13.07
C GLY A 97 -3.88 -19.61 -13.33
N SER A 98 -5.02 -19.65 -14.03
CA SER A 98 -5.80 -20.88 -14.17
C SER A 98 -5.55 -21.64 -15.47
N ARG A 99 -4.55 -22.53 -15.43
CA ARG A 99 -4.55 -23.79 -16.22
C ARG A 99 -4.58 -25.06 -15.35
N HIS A 100 -4.69 -24.94 -14.03
CA HIS A 100 -4.90 -26.06 -13.10
C HIS A 100 -5.89 -25.60 -12.02
N GLY A 101 -6.91 -26.41 -11.75
CA GLY A 101 -8.11 -26.04 -10.99
C GLY A 101 -7.90 -25.88 -9.48
N SER A 102 -7.21 -24.83 -9.08
CA SER A 102 -7.16 -24.33 -7.72
C SER A 102 -7.36 -22.81 -7.76
N ASP A 103 -8.56 -22.35 -7.38
CA ASP A 103 -9.01 -20.96 -7.20
C ASP A 103 -8.19 -20.19 -6.12
N GLU A 104 -6.87 -20.34 -6.10
CA GLU A 104 -5.99 -19.66 -5.15
C GLU A 104 -5.21 -18.55 -5.87
N ILE A 105 -5.64 -17.30 -5.65
CA ILE A 105 -4.93 -16.11 -6.13
C ILE A 105 -3.80 -15.77 -5.15
N ASP A 106 -2.56 -15.96 -5.56
CA ASP A 106 -1.39 -15.50 -4.79
C ASP A 106 -1.08 -14.03 -5.12
N VAL A 107 -1.40 -13.12 -4.19
CA VAL A 107 -1.07 -11.70 -4.29
C VAL A 107 0.10 -11.38 -3.39
N ARG A 108 1.23 -10.98 -4.00
CA ARG A 108 2.44 -10.63 -3.26
C ARG A 108 2.56 -9.12 -3.14
N MET A 109 2.48 -8.61 -1.91
CA MET A 109 2.69 -7.20 -1.61
C MET A 109 4.10 -6.95 -1.05
N LEU A 110 4.78 -5.97 -1.62
CA LEU A 110 6.06 -5.48 -1.16
C LEU A 110 5.84 -4.35 -0.17
N VAL A 111 6.33 -4.54 1.05
CA VAL A 111 6.22 -3.57 2.13
C VAL A 111 7.61 -3.30 2.68
N HIS A 112 7.91 -2.02 2.95
CA HIS A 112 9.18 -1.68 3.56
C HIS A 112 9.28 -2.30 4.97
N GLN A 113 10.47 -2.78 5.37
CA GLN A 113 10.67 -3.45 6.65
C GLN A 113 10.13 -2.67 7.87
N SER A 114 10.22 -1.33 7.83
CA SER A 114 9.72 -0.48 8.92
C SER A 114 8.19 -0.42 9.01
N GLN A 115 7.47 -0.79 7.95
CA GLN A 115 6.02 -0.89 7.92
C GLN A 115 5.54 -2.32 8.28
N ALA A 116 6.34 -3.35 7.96
CA ALA A 116 6.02 -4.73 8.29
C ALA A 116 5.78 -4.95 9.80
N GLY A 117 6.58 -4.30 10.66
CA GLY A 117 6.39 -4.39 12.13
C GLY A 117 5.01 -3.91 12.60
N CYS A 118 4.42 -2.91 11.92
CA CYS A 118 3.06 -2.45 12.22
C CYS A 118 1.99 -3.42 11.73
N ILE A 119 2.20 -4.06 10.57
CA ILE A 119 1.27 -5.05 9.99
C ILE A 119 1.24 -6.33 10.83
N ILE A 120 2.42 -6.78 11.31
CA ILE A 120 2.55 -7.95 12.18
C ILE A 120 1.95 -7.66 13.57
N GLY A 121 2.23 -6.47 14.11
CA GLY A 121 1.84 -6.08 15.47
C GLY A 121 2.73 -6.69 16.55
N LYS A 122 2.59 -6.18 17.78
CA LYS A 122 3.35 -6.69 18.94
C LYS A 122 3.02 -8.18 19.15
N GLY A 123 4.03 -9.04 19.07
CA GLY A 123 3.87 -10.49 19.23
C GLY A 123 3.05 -11.19 18.14
N GLY A 124 2.86 -10.57 16.97
CA GLY A 124 2.07 -11.17 15.89
C GLY A 124 0.55 -11.09 16.10
N LEU A 125 0.07 -10.33 17.08
CA LEU A 125 -1.36 -10.20 17.39
C LEU A 125 -2.16 -9.64 16.21
N LYS A 126 -1.63 -8.62 15.52
CA LYS A 126 -2.35 -7.91 14.45
C LYS A 126 -2.51 -8.79 13.22
N ILE A 127 -1.47 -9.52 12.83
CA ILE A 127 -1.55 -10.46 11.70
C ILE A 127 -2.38 -11.71 12.03
N LYS A 128 -2.36 -12.17 13.29
CA LYS A 128 -3.21 -13.27 13.73
C LYS A 128 -4.69 -12.90 13.62
N GLU A 129 -5.04 -11.70 14.10
CA GLU A 129 -6.38 -11.11 13.93
C GLU A 129 -6.73 -10.94 12.44
N LEU A 130 -5.81 -10.42 11.63
CA LEU A 130 -6.05 -10.20 10.20
C LEU A 130 -6.32 -11.51 9.44
N ARG A 131 -5.61 -12.59 9.79
CA ARG A 131 -5.88 -13.94 9.28
C ARG A 131 -7.26 -14.46 9.69
N GLU A 132 -7.69 -14.18 10.92
CA GLU A 132 -9.01 -14.60 11.44
C GLU A 132 -10.16 -13.83 10.77
N VAL A 133 -9.99 -12.52 10.57
CA VAL A 133 -11.02 -11.64 9.99
C VAL A 133 -11.13 -11.82 8.47
N SER A 134 -10.00 -11.90 7.76
CA SER A 134 -10.00 -11.96 6.29
C SER A 134 -10.18 -13.38 5.75
N HIS A 135 -10.02 -14.41 6.59
CA HIS A 135 -9.93 -15.82 6.19
C HIS A 135 -8.89 -16.09 5.08
N LEU A 136 -8.01 -15.13 4.77
CA LEU A 136 -6.88 -15.28 3.86
C LEU A 136 -5.69 -15.83 4.63
N THR A 137 -4.74 -16.46 3.93
CA THR A 137 -3.49 -16.94 4.53
C THR A 137 -2.36 -15.94 4.27
N PRO A 138 -2.14 -14.92 5.13
CA PRO A 138 -1.07 -13.96 4.92
C PRO A 138 0.29 -14.65 5.14
N ILE A 139 1.13 -14.64 4.12
CA ILE A 139 2.51 -15.15 4.17
C ILE A 139 3.45 -13.95 4.14
N ILE A 140 4.30 -13.81 5.16
CA ILE A 140 5.34 -12.77 5.18
C ILE A 140 6.67 -13.43 4.87
N THR A 141 7.28 -13.01 3.77
CA THR A 141 8.62 -13.42 3.39
C THR A 141 9.58 -12.26 3.64
N HIS A 142 10.65 -12.49 4.41
CA HIS A 142 11.72 -11.52 4.58
C HIS A 142 12.69 -11.63 3.40
N ASN A 143 12.67 -10.63 2.52
CA ASN A 143 13.68 -10.53 1.46
C ASN A 143 14.94 -9.93 2.10
N SER A 144 15.98 -10.78 2.30
CA SER A 144 17.23 -10.40 2.98
C SER A 144 18.28 -9.93 1.99
#